data_AF-A0A969FQ05-F1
#
_entry.id   AF-A0A969FQ05-F1
#
_cell.length_a   1.000
_cell.length_b   1.000
_cell.length_c   1.000
_cell.angle_alpha   90.00
_cell.angle_beta   90.00
_cell.angle_gamma   90.00
#
_symmetry.space_group_name_H-M   'P 1'
#
loop_
_entity.id
_entity.type
_entity.pdbx_description
1 polymer ?
#
loop_
_entity_poly.entity_id
_entity_poly.type
_entity_poly.pdbx_seq_one_letter_code
_entity_poly.pdbx_strand_id
1 'polypeptide(L)'
;MSSATHVDGGPSMTPEGIRQMLYLAVGCLVYVIVKRIDYHDWADAAWLLYAGGLVVLAITPLIARPIGGARAWIELGPVSLQPSEPMKALVVLGAAAFLASSVGKLSFDRLVRLGLIVGTPVLLIMMQPDLGTALTFIPMALALAWLAGIRPRVLLALALVAALAAPLMWFVVLKDYQKERIVTVFDPTRDPKGTGYQIIQSRIAVGSGGVLGKGSSAAASRGSTSCPRGRPTSSLR
;
A
#
# COMPACT_ATOMS: atom_id res chain seq x y z
N MET A 1 -28.62 21.77 -1.38
CA MET A 1 -28.29 22.78 -2.39
C MET A 1 -27.04 23.50 -1.90
N SER A 2 -25.88 23.18 -2.46
CA SER A 2 -24.70 24.04 -2.40
C SER A 2 -23.91 23.74 -3.67
N SER A 3 -23.97 24.69 -4.59
CA SER A 3 -23.57 24.56 -5.99
C SER A 3 -22.06 24.58 -6.14
N ALA A 4 -21.52 23.52 -6.75
CA ALA A 4 -20.20 23.48 -7.35
C ALA A 4 -20.27 24.07 -8.78
N THR A 5 -20.45 25.38 -8.90
CA THR A 5 -20.49 26.08 -10.21
C THR A 5 -19.87 27.49 -10.17
N HIS A 6 -18.73 27.67 -9.51
CA HIS A 6 -17.85 28.78 -9.83
C HIS A 6 -16.51 28.24 -10.32
N VAL A 7 -16.41 28.11 -11.64
CA VAL A 7 -15.14 27.99 -12.37
C VAL A 7 -14.90 29.39 -12.93
N ASP A 8 -14.26 30.24 -12.14
CA ASP A 8 -13.70 31.49 -12.65
C ASP A 8 -12.29 31.22 -13.17
N GLY A 9 -12.02 31.73 -14.37
CA GLY A 9 -10.80 31.52 -15.12
C GLY A 9 -9.54 31.99 -14.38
N GLY A 10 -8.75 31.01 -13.98
CA GLY A 10 -7.35 31.08 -13.55
C GLY A 10 -6.86 29.65 -13.33
N PRO A 11 -5.56 29.37 -13.21
CA PRO A 11 -5.08 28.07 -12.76
C PRO A 11 -5.40 27.91 -11.26
N SER A 12 -6.68 27.81 -10.90
CA SER A 12 -7.11 27.53 -9.54
C SER A 12 -6.87 26.06 -9.26
N MET A 13 -5.94 25.78 -8.36
CA MET A 13 -5.68 24.42 -7.91
C MET A 13 -6.96 23.80 -7.33
N THR A 14 -7.31 22.60 -7.79
CA THR A 14 -8.46 21.90 -7.23
C THR A 14 -8.20 21.59 -5.74
N PRO A 15 -9.25 21.44 -4.92
CA PRO A 15 -9.09 21.10 -3.50
C PRO A 15 -8.20 19.86 -3.25
N GLU A 16 -8.21 18.91 -4.18
CA GLU A 16 -7.35 17.72 -4.14
C GLU A 16 -5.89 18.05 -4.43
N GLY A 17 -5.63 18.97 -5.37
CA GLY A 17 -4.28 19.44 -5.68
C GLY A 17 -3.64 20.18 -4.50
N ILE A 18 -4.42 21.00 -3.80
CA ILE A 18 -3.98 21.67 -2.56
C ILE A 18 -3.62 20.62 -1.50
N ARG A 19 -4.45 19.58 -1.34
CA ARG A 19 -4.16 18.48 -0.39
C ARG A 19 -2.87 17.74 -0.73
N GLN A 20 -2.62 17.47 -2.02
CA GLN A 20 -1.37 16.82 -2.47
C GLN A 20 -0.14 17.71 -2.24
N MET A 21 -0.24 19.01 -2.49
CA MET A 21 0.83 19.96 -2.17
C MET A 21 1.13 20.04 -0.68
N LEU A 22 0.08 20.00 0.17
CA LEU A 22 0.27 19.95 1.62
C LEU A 22 0.98 18.66 2.05
N TYR A 23 0.59 17.50 1.51
CA TYR A 23 1.30 16.24 1.80
C TYR A 23 2.75 16.26 1.32
N LEU A 24 3.02 16.87 0.16
CA LEU A 24 4.39 17.05 -0.33
C LEU A 24 5.20 17.96 0.61
N ALA A 25 4.63 19.09 1.04
CA ALA A 25 5.29 20.02 1.96
C ALA A 25 5.58 19.36 3.31
N VAL A 26 4.61 18.62 3.87
CA VAL A 26 4.79 17.85 5.12
C VAL A 26 5.84 16.76 4.93
N GLY A 27 5.82 16.03 3.82
CA GLY A 27 6.82 15.00 3.51
C GLY A 27 8.24 15.57 3.39
N CYS A 28 8.40 16.73 2.73
CA CYS A 28 9.67 17.44 2.65
C CYS A 28 10.16 17.90 4.03
N LEU A 29 9.26 18.41 4.88
CA LEU A 29 9.60 18.79 6.25
C LEU A 29 10.09 17.58 7.06
N VAL A 30 9.35 16.46 7.01
CA VAL A 30 9.74 15.21 7.68
C VAL A 30 11.10 14.72 7.17
N TYR A 31 11.35 14.78 5.86
CA TYR A 31 12.66 14.43 5.28
C TYR A 31 13.79 15.30 5.85
N VAL A 32 13.60 16.62 5.91
CA VAL A 32 14.61 17.54 6.47
C VAL A 32 14.89 17.23 7.93
N ILE A 33 13.86 16.92 8.74
CA ILE A 33 14.02 16.54 10.15
C ILE A 33 14.78 15.23 10.28
N VAL A 34 14.36 14.18 9.57
CA VAL A 34 14.97 12.85 9.61
C VAL A 34 16.45 12.89 9.21
N LYS A 35 16.78 13.69 8.18
CA LYS A 35 18.16 13.88 7.71
C LYS A 35 19.08 14.51 8.76
N ARG A 36 18.54 15.26 9.74
CA ARG A 36 19.34 15.95 10.77
C ARG A 36 19.80 15.01 11.88
N ILE A 37 19.20 13.84 12.00
CA ILE A 37 19.52 12.83 13.02
C ILE A 37 20.62 11.91 12.48
N ASP A 38 21.63 11.62 13.28
CA ASP A 38 22.73 10.76 12.88
C ASP A 38 22.22 9.32 12.65
N TYR A 39 22.82 8.61 11.69
CA TYR A 39 22.44 7.22 11.42
C TYR A 39 22.77 6.28 12.60
N HIS A 40 23.72 6.65 13.46
CA HIS A 40 24.01 5.90 14.69
C HIS A 40 22.82 5.95 15.66
N ASP A 41 22.20 7.13 15.85
CA ASP A 41 21.03 7.28 16.71
C ASP A 41 19.85 6.43 16.19
N TRP A 42 19.69 6.36 14.86
CA TRP A 42 18.69 5.49 14.22
C TRP A 42 18.99 4.00 14.45
N ALA A 43 20.26 3.60 14.40
CA ALA A 43 20.65 2.21 14.65
C ALA A 43 20.42 1.79 16.11
N ASP A 44 20.72 2.68 17.05
CA ASP A 44 20.51 2.43 18.49
C ASP A 44 19.02 2.39 18.85
N ALA A 45 18.21 3.27 18.24
CA ALA A 45 16.76 3.29 18.44
C ALA A 45 16.00 2.23 17.61
N ALA A 46 16.68 1.51 16.71
CA ALA A 46 16.04 0.63 15.72
C ALA A 46 15.06 -0.37 16.35
N TRP A 47 15.48 -1.06 17.41
CA TRP A 47 14.64 -2.07 18.08
C TRP A 47 13.46 -1.46 18.82
N LEU A 48 13.64 -0.28 19.44
CA LEU A 48 12.57 0.44 20.11
C LEU A 48 11.53 0.92 19.10
N LEU A 49 11.97 1.51 17.99
CA LEU A 49 11.10 1.96 16.91
C LEU A 49 10.36 0.80 16.26
N TYR A 50 11.06 -0.31 15.98
CA TYR A 50 10.47 -1.53 15.45
C TYR A 50 9.38 -2.09 16.38
N ALA A 51 9.67 -2.20 17.69
CA ALA A 51 8.70 -2.66 18.67
C ALA A 51 7.49 -1.71 18.77
N GLY A 52 7.72 -0.40 18.79
CA GLY A 52 6.65 0.61 18.75
C GLY A 52 5.78 0.47 17.50
N GLY A 53 6.39 0.26 16.33
CA GLY A 53 5.70 0.00 15.07
C GLY A 53 4.82 -1.25 15.13
N LEU A 54 5.33 -2.34 15.69
CA LEU A 54 4.55 -3.57 15.91
C LEU A 54 3.36 -3.33 16.84
N VAL A 55 3.53 -2.57 17.91
CA VAL A 55 2.44 -2.23 18.84
C VAL A 55 1.34 -1.44 18.12
N VAL A 56 1.71 -0.42 17.34
CA VAL A 56 0.73 0.34 16.54
C VAL A 56 0.01 -0.58 15.57
N LEU A 57 0.74 -1.44 14.86
CA LEU A 57 0.18 -2.40 13.91
C LEU A 57 -0.78 -3.40 14.58
N ALA A 58 -0.46 -3.86 15.79
CA ALA A 58 -1.29 -4.77 16.57
C ALA A 58 -2.58 -4.11 17.07
N ILE A 59 -2.53 -2.82 17.42
CA ILE A 59 -3.69 -2.05 17.90
C ILE A 59 -4.58 -1.59 16.74
N THR A 60 -4.01 -1.38 15.55
CA THR A 60 -4.72 -0.91 14.35
C THR A 60 -6.05 -1.62 14.08
N PRO A 61 -6.18 -2.95 14.05
CA PRO A 61 -7.45 -3.63 13.76
C PRO A 61 -8.58 -3.38 14.79
N LEU A 62 -8.23 -2.87 15.98
CA LEU A 62 -9.18 -2.50 17.04
C LEU A 62 -9.77 -1.10 16.83
N ILE A 63 -8.99 -0.18 16.25
CA ILE A 63 -9.35 1.25 16.09
C ILE A 63 -9.80 1.54 14.66
N ALA A 64 -9.19 0.90 13.66
CA ALA A 64 -9.39 1.17 12.25
C ALA A 64 -10.79 0.77 11.78
N ARG A 65 -11.41 1.66 10.99
CA ARG A 65 -12.67 1.37 10.31
C ARG A 65 -12.44 0.44 9.13
N PRO A 66 -13.38 -0.49 8.82
CA PRO A 66 -13.26 -1.35 7.66
C PRO A 66 -13.45 -0.53 6.37
N ILE A 67 -12.39 -0.40 5.57
CA ILE A 67 -12.43 0.22 4.25
C ILE A 67 -12.14 -0.86 3.21
N GLY A 68 -13.10 -1.14 2.32
CA GLY A 68 -12.93 -2.13 1.26
C GLY A 68 -12.65 -3.57 1.74
N GLY A 69 -13.06 -3.91 2.97
CA GLY A 69 -12.86 -5.23 3.59
C GLY A 69 -11.59 -5.37 4.46
N ALA A 70 -10.72 -4.36 4.47
CA ALA A 70 -9.49 -4.32 5.26
C ALA A 70 -9.59 -3.30 6.42
N ARG A 71 -8.92 -3.56 7.54
CA ARG A 71 -8.84 -2.67 8.71
C ARG A 71 -7.41 -2.18 8.91
N ALA A 72 -6.91 -1.43 7.94
CA ALA A 72 -5.53 -0.98 7.88
C ALA A 72 -5.34 0.54 8.00
N TRP A 73 -6.42 1.33 7.94
CA TRP A 73 -6.35 2.79 7.89
C TRP A 73 -6.81 3.40 9.22
N ILE A 74 -5.93 4.22 9.83
CA ILE A 74 -6.27 5.02 11.00
C ILE A 74 -6.64 6.42 10.52
N GLU A 75 -7.87 6.82 10.79
CA GLU A 75 -8.40 8.14 10.47
C GLU A 75 -8.04 9.12 11.60
N LEU A 76 -7.11 10.04 11.33
CA LEU A 76 -6.71 11.14 12.21
C LEU A 76 -7.36 12.43 11.71
N GLY A 77 -8.70 12.47 11.70
CA GLY A 77 -9.47 13.62 11.21
C GLY A 77 -9.24 13.87 9.71
N PRO A 78 -8.54 14.95 9.31
CA PRO A 78 -8.31 15.27 7.90
C PRO A 78 -7.28 14.36 7.20
N VAL A 79 -6.51 13.58 7.95
CA VAL A 79 -5.44 12.72 7.42
C VAL A 79 -5.73 11.27 7.75
N SER A 80 -5.59 10.39 6.75
CA SER A 80 -5.65 8.95 6.91
C SER A 80 -4.23 8.39 6.84
N LEU A 81 -3.75 7.75 7.92
CA LEU A 81 -2.43 7.12 7.96
C LEU A 81 -2.57 5.60 7.95
N GLN A 82 -1.72 4.95 7.15
CA GLN A 82 -1.62 3.50 7.08
C GLN A 82 -0.38 3.05 7.86
N PRO A 83 -0.51 2.41 9.04
CA PRO A 83 0.63 2.08 9.91
C PRO A 83 1.62 1.08 9.28
N SER A 84 1.19 0.28 8.31
CA SER A 84 2.05 -0.65 7.58
C SER A 84 3.07 0.05 6.67
N GLU A 85 2.82 1.29 6.25
CA GLU A 85 3.77 2.07 5.45
C GLU A 85 5.04 2.44 6.23
N PRO A 86 4.98 3.13 7.39
CA PRO A 86 6.18 3.36 8.21
C PRO A 86 6.78 2.06 8.73
N MET A 87 5.97 1.01 8.99
CA MET A 87 6.49 -0.28 9.42
C MET A 87 7.49 -0.88 8.42
N LYS A 88 7.33 -0.69 7.11
CA LYS A 88 8.31 -1.14 6.10
C LYS A 88 9.69 -0.52 6.33
N ALA A 89 9.76 0.79 6.61
CA ALA A 89 11.01 1.47 6.90
C ALA A 89 11.62 0.95 8.22
N LEU A 90 10.79 0.72 9.24
CA LEU A 90 11.22 0.17 10.53
C LEU A 90 11.73 -1.27 10.42
N VAL A 91 11.14 -2.09 9.56
CA VAL A 91 11.63 -3.44 9.25
C VAL A 91 13.00 -3.38 8.61
N VAL A 92 13.21 -2.49 7.63
CA VAL A 92 14.51 -2.32 6.98
C VAL A 92 15.55 -1.84 8.01
N LEU A 93 15.20 -0.89 8.86
CA LEU A 93 16.09 -0.37 9.90
C LEU A 93 16.45 -1.45 10.94
N GLY A 94 15.47 -2.17 11.47
CA GLY A 94 15.68 -3.25 12.43
C GLY A 94 16.46 -4.43 11.83
N ALA A 95 16.17 -4.78 10.57
CA ALA A 95 16.95 -5.78 9.84
C ALA A 95 18.39 -5.31 9.63
N ALA A 96 18.61 -4.06 9.20
CA ALA A 96 19.95 -3.50 9.03
C ALA A 96 20.75 -3.50 10.33
N ALA A 97 20.15 -3.10 11.46
CA ALA A 97 20.78 -3.15 12.78
C ALA A 97 21.11 -4.59 13.19
N PHE A 98 20.21 -5.55 12.96
CA PHE A 98 20.46 -6.97 13.20
C PHE A 98 21.62 -7.51 12.36
N LEU A 99 21.66 -7.19 11.06
CA LEU A 99 22.73 -7.58 10.16
C LEU A 99 24.07 -6.94 10.54
N ALA A 100 24.07 -5.66 10.92
CA ALA A 100 25.28 -4.90 11.26
C ALA A 100 25.94 -5.39 12.56
N SER A 101 25.15 -5.80 13.56
CA SER A 101 25.65 -6.32 14.85
C SER A 101 26.41 -7.65 14.75
N SER A 102 26.43 -8.27 13.57
CA SER A 102 26.73 -9.68 13.40
C SER A 102 27.79 -9.92 12.32
N VAL A 103 29.06 -9.74 12.67
CA VAL A 103 30.18 -10.07 11.78
C VAL A 103 30.27 -11.59 11.59
N GLY A 104 30.18 -12.09 10.34
CA GLY A 104 30.37 -13.51 10.01
C GLY A 104 29.34 -14.11 9.05
N LYS A 105 29.61 -15.33 8.56
CA LYS A 105 28.75 -16.06 7.61
C LYS A 105 27.33 -16.25 8.18
N LEU A 106 26.29 -16.15 7.33
CA LEU A 106 24.93 -16.49 7.78
C LEU A 106 24.84 -17.96 8.18
N SER A 107 24.51 -18.19 9.45
CA SER A 107 24.00 -19.45 9.94
C SER A 107 22.51 -19.59 9.60
N PHE A 108 22.00 -20.82 9.63
CA PHE A 108 20.57 -21.09 9.50
C PHE A 108 19.75 -20.35 10.58
N ASP A 109 20.28 -20.26 11.81
CA ASP A 109 19.65 -19.49 12.90
C ASP A 109 19.48 -18.00 12.54
N ARG A 110 20.46 -17.36 11.90
CA ARG A 110 20.34 -15.97 11.45
C ARG A 110 19.30 -15.80 10.36
N LEU A 111 19.19 -16.78 9.44
CA LEU A 111 18.15 -16.76 8.42
C LEU A 111 16.75 -16.83 9.05
N VAL A 112 16.58 -17.69 10.06
CA VAL A 112 15.32 -17.80 10.81
C VAL A 112 15.01 -16.49 11.53
N ARG A 113 15.98 -15.88 12.22
CA ARG A 113 15.78 -14.58 12.91
C ARG A 113 15.44 -13.45 11.95
N LEU A 114 16.12 -13.34 10.81
CA LEU A 114 15.77 -12.37 9.77
C LEU A 114 14.35 -12.62 9.23
N GLY A 115 14.01 -13.89 9.01
CA GLY A 115 12.66 -14.32 8.65
C GLY A 115 11.62 -13.92 9.70
N LEU A 116 11.95 -13.97 10.99
CA LEU A 116 11.05 -13.53 12.08
C LEU A 116 10.91 -12.00 12.12
N ILE A 117 11.98 -11.24 11.90
CA ILE A 117 11.94 -9.77 11.87
C ILE A 117 11.01 -9.27 10.76
N VAL A 118 11.07 -9.90 9.59
CA VAL A 118 10.19 -9.56 8.46
C VAL A 118 8.81 -10.22 8.58
N GLY A 119 8.78 -11.46 9.06
CA GLY A 119 7.56 -12.27 9.15
C GLY A 119 6.57 -11.78 10.19
N THR A 120 7.05 -11.30 11.36
CA THR A 120 6.18 -10.77 12.43
C THR A 120 5.22 -9.68 11.91
N PRO A 121 5.67 -8.57 11.29
CA PRO A 121 4.77 -7.56 10.77
C PRO A 121 3.89 -8.08 9.63
N VAL A 122 4.39 -8.98 8.77
CA VAL A 122 3.57 -9.59 7.70
C VAL A 122 2.40 -10.36 8.30
N LEU A 123 2.62 -11.14 9.35
CA LEU A 123 1.55 -11.88 10.05
C LEU A 123 0.51 -10.92 10.64
N LEU A 124 0.95 -9.83 11.27
CA LEU A 124 0.04 -8.81 11.80
C LEU A 124 -0.76 -8.11 10.68
N ILE A 125 -0.15 -7.83 9.52
CA ILE A 125 -0.84 -7.23 8.36
C ILE A 125 -1.86 -8.22 7.77
N MET A 126 -1.54 -9.52 7.73
CA MET A 126 -2.48 -10.54 7.30
C MET A 126 -3.72 -10.62 8.20
N MET A 127 -3.59 -10.29 9.50
CA MET A 127 -4.72 -10.16 10.42
C MET A 127 -5.59 -8.91 10.13
N GLN A 128 -5.10 -7.93 9.37
CA GLN A 128 -5.82 -6.70 8.96
C GLN A 128 -6.56 -6.84 7.61
N PRO A 129 -6.86 -8.07 7.18
CA PRO A 129 -7.11 -8.48 5.79
C PRO A 129 -6.41 -7.74 4.63
N ASP A 130 -5.23 -7.14 4.83
CA ASP A 130 -4.57 -6.33 3.79
C ASP A 130 -3.52 -7.15 3.00
N LEU A 131 -4.02 -7.95 2.05
CA LEU A 131 -3.18 -8.84 1.24
C LEU A 131 -2.20 -8.05 0.34
N GLY A 132 -2.63 -6.91 -0.18
CA GLY A 132 -1.83 -6.08 -1.09
C GLY A 132 -0.57 -5.58 -0.40
N THR A 133 -0.70 -5.08 0.83
CA THR A 133 0.45 -4.58 1.59
C THR A 133 1.36 -5.71 2.03
N ALA A 134 0.81 -6.85 2.47
CA ALA A 134 1.61 -8.04 2.81
C ALA A 134 2.49 -8.51 1.63
N LEU A 135 1.97 -8.46 0.40
CA LEU A 135 2.71 -8.86 -0.79
C LEU A 135 3.94 -7.97 -1.06
N THR A 136 3.88 -6.69 -0.68
CA THR A 136 5.03 -5.77 -0.85
C THR A 136 6.24 -6.13 0.01
N PHE A 137 6.05 -6.94 1.05
CA PHE A 137 7.15 -7.44 1.88
C PHE A 137 7.96 -8.56 1.21
N ILE A 138 7.45 -9.23 0.17
CA ILE A 138 8.18 -10.29 -0.54
C ILE A 138 9.46 -9.77 -1.19
N PRO A 139 9.43 -8.76 -2.09
CA PRO A 139 10.66 -8.22 -2.68
C PRO A 139 11.57 -7.60 -1.62
N MET A 140 11.00 -7.01 -0.55
CA MET A 140 11.78 -6.48 0.57
C MET A 140 12.54 -7.59 1.32
N ALA A 141 11.89 -8.71 1.62
CA ALA A 141 12.50 -9.86 2.28
C ALA A 141 13.64 -10.43 1.42
N LEU A 142 13.43 -10.56 0.11
CA LEU A 142 14.45 -11.03 -0.83
C LEU A 142 15.65 -10.06 -0.90
N ALA A 143 15.39 -8.75 -0.91
CA ALA A 143 16.45 -7.74 -0.92
C ALA A 143 17.28 -7.77 0.38
N LEU A 144 16.63 -7.85 1.54
CA LEU A 144 17.32 -7.97 2.84
C LEU A 144 18.10 -9.28 2.95
N ALA A 145 17.53 -10.38 2.47
CA ALA A 145 18.18 -11.68 2.41
C ALA A 145 19.42 -11.65 1.51
N TRP A 146 19.35 -10.97 0.37
CA TRP A 146 20.50 -10.76 -0.52
C TRP A 146 21.58 -9.90 0.13
N LEU A 147 21.20 -8.81 0.78
CA LEU A 147 22.12 -7.93 1.52
C LEU A 147 22.81 -8.66 2.68
N ALA A 148 22.15 -9.63 3.29
CA ALA A 148 22.73 -10.49 4.30
C ALA A 148 23.92 -11.32 3.75
N GLY A 149 24.03 -11.50 2.43
CA GLY A 149 25.06 -12.33 1.81
C GLY A 149 24.62 -13.79 1.62
N ILE A 150 23.31 -14.04 1.58
CA ILE A 150 22.77 -15.37 1.27
C ILE A 150 23.14 -15.73 -0.17
N ARG A 151 23.57 -16.98 -0.36
CA ARG A 151 23.91 -17.50 -1.69
C ARG A 151 22.73 -17.32 -2.64
N PRO A 152 22.91 -16.79 -3.86
CA PRO A 152 21.81 -16.51 -4.79
C PRO A 152 20.99 -17.76 -5.14
N ARG A 153 21.60 -18.96 -5.08
CA ARG A 153 20.89 -20.24 -5.24
C ARG A 153 19.82 -20.47 -4.16
N VAL A 154 20.09 -20.07 -2.92
CA VAL A 154 19.13 -20.18 -1.81
C VAL A 154 18.03 -19.13 -1.96
N LEU A 155 18.35 -17.92 -2.43
CA LEU A 155 17.33 -16.92 -2.75
C LEU A 155 16.40 -17.39 -3.87
N LEU A 156 16.95 -18.00 -4.93
CA LEU A 156 16.16 -18.59 -6.01
C LEU A 156 15.27 -19.72 -5.48
N ALA A 157 15.79 -20.58 -4.61
CA ALA A 157 15.00 -21.63 -3.97
C ALA A 157 13.87 -21.05 -3.11
N LEU A 158 14.11 -20.01 -2.31
CA LEU A 158 13.08 -19.34 -1.51
C LEU A 158 12.01 -18.68 -2.40
N ALA A 159 12.42 -18.02 -3.48
CA ALA A 159 11.49 -17.42 -4.44
C ALA A 159 10.63 -18.50 -5.13
N LEU A 160 11.21 -19.64 -5.50
CA LEU A 160 10.48 -20.77 -6.06
C LEU A 160 9.50 -21.38 -5.07
N VAL A 161 9.91 -21.56 -3.80
CA VAL A 161 9.02 -22.05 -2.74
C VAL A 161 7.85 -21.08 -2.53
N ALA A 162 8.10 -19.77 -2.50
CA ALA A 162 7.05 -18.76 -2.40
C ALA A 162 6.09 -18.80 -3.60
N ALA A 163 6.61 -18.99 -4.82
CA ALA A 163 5.79 -19.13 -6.03
C ALA A 163 4.94 -20.42 -6.01
N LEU A 164 5.52 -21.53 -5.55
CA LEU A 164 4.81 -22.81 -5.38
C LEU A 164 3.78 -22.79 -4.26
N ALA A 165 3.95 -21.92 -3.25
CA ALA A 165 2.97 -21.70 -2.20
C ALA A 165 1.80 -20.79 -2.64
N ALA A 166 1.92 -20.06 -3.77
CA ALA A 166 0.89 -19.14 -4.23
C ALA A 166 -0.47 -19.83 -4.55
N PRO A 167 -0.51 -21.00 -5.22
CA PRO A 167 -1.76 -21.76 -5.40
C PRO A 167 -2.38 -22.18 -4.05
N LEU A 168 -1.56 -22.60 -3.09
CA LEU A 168 -2.06 -22.96 -1.76
C LEU A 168 -2.70 -21.76 -1.06
N MET A 169 -2.06 -20.58 -1.14
CA MET A 169 -2.65 -19.34 -0.63
C MET A 169 -3.98 -19.02 -1.31
N TRP A 170 -4.09 -19.23 -2.62
CA TRP A 170 -5.33 -19.00 -3.37
C TRP A 170 -6.50 -19.82 -2.83
N PHE A 171 -6.30 -21.10 -2.57
CA PHE A 171 -7.39 -22.00 -2.15
C PHE A 171 -7.69 -21.92 -0.64
N VAL A 172 -6.68 -21.71 0.20
CA VAL A 172 -6.82 -21.85 1.66
C VAL A 172 -6.93 -20.50 2.39
N VAL A 173 -6.24 -19.47 1.91
CA VAL A 173 -6.05 -18.21 2.65
C VAL A 173 -6.91 -17.08 2.09
N LEU A 174 -7.07 -17.01 0.77
CA LEU A 174 -7.76 -15.89 0.12
C LEU A 174 -9.28 -15.97 0.27
N LYS A 175 -9.87 -14.87 0.77
CA LYS A 175 -11.32 -14.64 0.77
C LYS A 175 -11.83 -14.35 -0.64
N ASP A 176 -13.11 -14.59 -0.91
CA ASP A 176 -13.68 -14.46 -2.25
C ASP A 176 -13.52 -13.05 -2.84
N TYR A 177 -13.66 -11.99 -2.03
CA TYR A 177 -13.41 -10.61 -2.46
C TYR A 177 -11.95 -10.36 -2.87
N GLN A 178 -10.98 -11.08 -2.28
CA GLN A 178 -9.55 -10.95 -2.62
C GLN A 178 -9.26 -11.65 -3.94
N LYS A 179 -9.90 -12.81 -4.18
CA LYS A 179 -9.82 -13.52 -5.46
C LYS A 179 -10.43 -12.69 -6.57
N GLU A 180 -11.59 -12.08 -6.32
CA GLU A 180 -12.28 -11.23 -7.30
C GLU A 180 -11.39 -10.07 -7.75
N ARG A 181 -10.73 -9.37 -6.82
CA ARG A 181 -9.75 -8.32 -7.16
C ARG A 181 -8.62 -8.82 -8.06
N ILE A 182 -8.09 -10.02 -7.82
CA ILE A 182 -7.02 -10.59 -8.65
C ILE A 182 -7.56 -10.96 -10.03
N VAL A 183 -8.73 -11.60 -10.13
CA VAL A 183 -9.35 -11.95 -11.41
C VAL A 183 -9.67 -10.71 -12.22
N THR A 184 -10.20 -9.65 -11.60
CA THR A 184 -10.52 -8.38 -12.28
C THR A 184 -9.29 -7.69 -12.85
N VAL A 185 -8.09 -7.92 -12.31
CA VAL A 185 -6.84 -7.40 -12.91
C VAL A 185 -6.54 -8.06 -14.25
N PHE A 186 -6.78 -9.37 -14.37
CA PHE A 186 -6.59 -10.12 -15.62
C PHE A 186 -7.75 -9.94 -16.60
N ASP A 187 -8.99 -9.92 -16.09
CA ASP A 187 -10.22 -9.68 -16.85
C ASP A 187 -11.04 -8.53 -16.24
N PRO A 188 -10.70 -7.28 -16.57
CA PRO A 188 -11.42 -6.12 -16.07
C PRO A 188 -12.80 -5.93 -16.71
N THR A 189 -13.12 -6.68 -17.77
CA THR A 189 -14.39 -6.53 -18.51
C THR A 189 -15.55 -7.28 -17.86
N ARG A 190 -15.25 -8.18 -16.92
CA ARG A 190 -16.23 -8.98 -16.17
C ARG A 190 -17.10 -8.16 -15.22
N ASP A 191 -16.57 -7.07 -14.67
CA ASP A 191 -17.33 -6.09 -13.91
C ASP A 191 -16.84 -4.65 -14.19
N PRO A 192 -17.31 -4.02 -15.28
CA PRO A 192 -16.86 -2.70 -15.70
C PRO A 192 -17.29 -1.55 -14.78
N LYS A 193 -18.29 -1.77 -13.90
CA LYS A 193 -18.90 -0.73 -13.07
C LYS A 193 -18.51 -0.82 -11.59
N GLY A 194 -18.10 -2.00 -11.11
CA GLY A 194 -17.55 -2.18 -9.77
C GLY A 194 -16.03 -2.26 -9.79
N THR A 195 -15.48 -3.45 -9.56
CA THR A 195 -14.04 -3.64 -9.30
C THR A 195 -13.17 -3.29 -10.53
N GLY A 196 -13.70 -3.47 -11.75
CA GLY A 196 -12.97 -3.22 -13.00
C GLY A 196 -12.96 -1.76 -13.44
N TYR A 197 -13.83 -0.91 -12.87
CA TYR A 197 -13.95 0.49 -13.28
C TYR A 197 -12.63 1.26 -13.16
N GLN A 198 -11.94 1.13 -12.02
CA GLN A 198 -10.67 1.83 -11.78
C GLN A 198 -9.57 1.39 -12.76
N ILE A 199 -9.55 0.12 -13.16
CA ILE A 199 -8.57 -0.44 -14.10
C ILE A 199 -8.87 0.00 -15.53
N ILE A 200 -10.15 0.03 -15.91
CA ILE A 200 -10.57 0.51 -17.23
C ILE A 200 -10.26 2.01 -17.37
N GLN A 201 -10.57 2.81 -16.34
CA GLN A 201 -10.28 4.24 -16.36
C GLN A 201 -8.77 4.52 -16.40
N SER A 202 -7.94 3.77 -15.66
CA SER A 202 -6.49 3.93 -15.74
C SER A 202 -5.95 3.57 -17.13
N ARG A 203 -6.44 2.48 -17.75
CA ARG A 203 -6.08 2.12 -19.14
C ARG A 203 -6.51 3.18 -20.15
N ILE A 204 -7.73 3.72 -20.04
CA ILE A 204 -8.24 4.78 -20.92
C ILE A 204 -7.45 6.07 -20.71
N ALA A 205 -7.13 6.43 -19.47
CA ALA A 205 -6.36 7.64 -19.15
C ALA A 205 -4.94 7.55 -19.72
N VAL A 206 -4.25 6.42 -19.54
CA VAL A 206 -2.92 6.18 -20.13
C VAL A 206 -2.99 6.16 -21.65
N GLY A 207 -3.98 5.48 -22.24
CA GLY A 207 -4.15 5.39 -23.69
C GLY A 207 -4.58 6.71 -24.37
N SER A 208 -5.21 7.62 -23.63
CA SER A 208 -5.71 8.91 -24.16
C SER A 208 -4.87 10.12 -23.78
N GLY A 209 -3.85 9.93 -22.93
CA GLY A 209 -3.05 11.00 -22.32
C GLY A 209 -2.01 11.66 -23.23
N GLY A 210 -1.45 10.97 -24.23
CA GLY A 210 -0.33 11.50 -25.03
C GLY A 210 0.88 11.90 -24.17
N VAL A 211 1.92 12.48 -24.77
CA VAL A 211 3.17 12.84 -24.06
C VAL A 211 2.99 14.06 -23.13
N LEU A 212 2.04 14.94 -23.44
CA LEU A 212 1.79 16.20 -22.72
C LEU A 212 0.65 16.11 -21.69
N GLY A 213 -0.07 14.98 -21.64
CA GLY A 213 -1.28 14.85 -20.83
C GLY A 213 -2.45 15.67 -21.41
N LYS A 214 -3.68 15.18 -21.26
CA LYS A 214 -4.86 16.03 -21.39
C LYS A 214 -5.11 16.64 -20.01
N GLY A 215 -4.98 17.96 -19.88
CA GLY A 215 -5.20 18.66 -18.62
C GLY A 215 -6.55 18.34 -17.97
N SER A 216 -6.69 18.67 -16.68
CA SER A 216 -7.86 18.38 -15.83
C SER A 216 -9.22 18.79 -16.43
N SER A 217 -9.24 19.73 -17.37
CA SER A 217 -10.42 20.19 -18.11
C SER A 217 -11.03 19.13 -19.04
N ALA A 218 -10.26 18.17 -19.56
CA ALA A 218 -10.77 17.08 -20.40
C ALA A 218 -11.33 15.90 -19.60
N ALA A 219 -10.91 15.74 -18.34
CA ALA A 219 -11.45 14.74 -17.42
C ALA A 219 -12.83 15.17 -16.88
N ALA A 220 -13.02 16.48 -16.63
CA ALA A 220 -14.27 17.05 -16.16
C ALA A 220 -15.45 16.88 -17.14
N SER A 221 -15.19 16.85 -18.44
CA SER A 221 -16.26 16.76 -19.47
C SER A 221 -16.81 15.34 -19.69
N ARG A 222 -16.23 14.29 -19.08
CA ARG A 222 -16.73 12.90 -19.22
C ARG A 222 -17.33 12.29 -17.96
N GLY A 223 -17.31 13.02 -16.84
CA GLY A 223 -18.06 12.63 -15.63
C GLY A 223 -19.58 12.81 -15.76
N SER A 224 -20.07 13.45 -16.84
CA SER A 224 -21.49 13.74 -17.03
C SER A 224 -22.28 12.67 -17.81
N THR A 225 -21.63 11.62 -18.34
CA THR A 225 -22.37 10.54 -19.02
C THR A 225 -22.90 9.53 -18.00
N SER A 226 -24.00 9.93 -17.38
CA SER A 226 -25.11 9.07 -16.94
C SER A 226 -24.74 7.79 -16.18
N CYS A 227 -24.68 7.88 -14.85
CA CYS A 227 -25.25 6.81 -14.03
C CYS A 227 -26.78 6.89 -14.25
N PRO A 228 -27.44 5.89 -14.87
CA PRO A 228 -28.89 5.93 -14.97
C PRO A 228 -29.43 5.71 -13.56
N ARG A 229 -29.78 6.80 -12.87
CA ARG A 229 -30.73 6.73 -11.76
C ARG A 229 -31.96 6.02 -12.30
N GLY A 230 -32.25 4.84 -11.77
CA GLY A 230 -33.52 4.16 -12.01
C GLY A 230 -34.64 5.18 -11.82
N ARG A 231 -35.46 5.34 -12.86
CA ARG A 231 -36.67 6.16 -12.77
C ARG A 231 -37.50 5.63 -11.61
N PRO A 232 -38.00 6.48 -10.70
CA PRO A 232 -39.07 6.05 -9.82
C PRO A 232 -40.28 5.77 -10.71
N THR A 233 -40.72 4.51 -10.73
CA THR A 233 -42.04 4.14 -11.25
C THR A 233 -43.10 4.79 -10.36
N SER A 234 -43.59 5.95 -10.77
CA SER A 234 -44.83 6.51 -10.25
C SER A 234 -46.00 5.74 -10.85
N SER A 235 -46.86 5.27 -9.95
CA SER A 235 -48.12 4.58 -10.14
C SER A 235 -49.14 5.27 -11.08
N LEU A 236 -50.02 4.42 -11.64
CA LEU A 236 -51.46 4.66 -11.92
C LEU A 236 -51.84 5.65 -13.05
N ARG A 237 -52.16 5.09 -14.22
CA ARG A 237 -53.53 5.01 -14.76
C ARG A 237 -53.60 3.99 -15.91
#